data_AF-W6K4Q8-F1
#
_entry.id   AF-W6K4Q8-F1
#
_cell.length_a   1.000
_cell.length_b   1.000
_cell.length_c   1.000
_cell.angle_alpha   90.00
_cell.angle_beta   90.00
_cell.angle_gamma   90.00
#
_symmetry.space_group_name_H-M   'P 1'
#
loop_
_entity.id
_entity.type
_entity.pdbx_description
1 polymer ?
#
loop_
_entity_poly.entity_id
_entity_poly.type
_entity_poly.pdbx_seq_one_letter_code
_entity_poly.pdbx_strand_id
1 'polypeptide(L)' 'MLGDTPWQYVVAEGIAEVGDVARAPDDAAADALVELYRAQAGEHDDWDEYRAAMVADQRLVLRIRVERVYGMIA' A
#
# COMPACT_ATOMS: atom_id res chain seq x y z
N MET A 1 -2.62 -1.86 -17.39
CA MET A 1 -4.03 -2.06 -17.78
C MET A 1 -4.31 -3.55 -17.67
N LEU A 2 -5.43 -3.95 -17.05
CA LEU A 2 -5.78 -5.36 -16.80
C LEU A 2 -6.32 -6.08 -18.05
N GLY A 3 -6.63 -5.34 -19.13
CA GLY A 3 -7.09 -5.87 -20.42
C GLY A 3 -6.54 -5.08 -21.62
N ASP A 4 -6.89 -5.52 -22.82
CA ASP A 4 -6.42 -4.99 -24.11
C ASP A 4 -7.07 -3.65 -24.47
N THR A 5 -8.15 -3.27 -23.78
CA THR A 5 -8.89 -2.03 -24.01
C THR A 5 -9.02 -1.17 -22.75
N PRO A 6 -9.20 0.16 -22.88
CA PRO A 6 -9.44 1.04 -21.75
C PRO A 6 -10.82 0.86 -21.09
N TRP A 7 -11.69 0.04 -21.65
CA TRP A 7 -13.03 -0.23 -21.12
C TRP A 7 -13.08 -1.46 -20.21
N GLN A 8 -12.02 -2.27 -20.19
CA GLN A 8 -11.92 -3.45 -19.35
C GLN A 8 -11.38 -3.09 -17.97
N TYR A 9 -12.09 -3.51 -16.92
CA TYR A 9 -11.71 -3.24 -15.54
C TYR A 9 -12.15 -4.34 -14.60
N VAL A 10 -11.48 -4.39 -13.45
CA VAL A 10 -11.81 -5.26 -12.32
C VAL A 10 -11.91 -4.41 -11.07
N VAL A 11 -12.90 -4.72 -10.24
CA VAL A 11 -13.12 -4.19 -8.90
C VAL A 11 -12.86 -5.31 -7.91
N ALA A 12 -12.01 -5.04 -6.93
CA ALA A 12 -11.81 -5.88 -5.77
C ALA A 12 -12.56 -5.27 -4.58
N GLU A 13 -13.45 -6.05 -3.97
CA GLU A 13 -14.21 -5.70 -2.78
C GLU A 13 -13.77 -6.62 -1.63
N GLY A 14 -13.66 -6.07 -0.43
CA GLY A 14 -13.23 -6.82 0.74
C GLY A 14 -13.14 -5.97 2.00
N ILE A 15 -12.78 -6.62 3.10
CA ILE A 15 -12.63 -5.97 4.39
C ILE A 15 -11.25 -5.31 4.49
N ALA A 16 -11.25 -4.05 4.94
CA ALA A 16 -10.04 -3.29 5.18
C ALA A 16 -9.61 -3.38 6.65
N GLU A 17 -8.33 -3.70 6.85
CA GLU A 17 -7.63 -3.56 8.12
C GLU A 17 -6.75 -2.32 8.05
N VAL A 18 -6.98 -1.39 8.97
CA VAL A 18 -6.24 -0.13 9.07
C VAL A 18 -5.12 -0.33 10.10
N GLY A 19 -3.86 -0.21 9.65
CA GLY A 19 -2.71 -0.25 10.55
C GLY A 19 -2.56 1.02 11.37
N ASP A 20 -1.65 0.96 12.34
CA ASP A 20 -1.27 2.14 13.12
C ASP A 20 -0.59 3.20 12.23
N VAL A 21 -0.71 4.45 12.67
CA VAL A 21 -0.03 5.61 12.07
C VAL A 21 1.43 5.61 12.50
N ALA A 22 2.36 5.79 11.57
CA ALA A 22 3.77 6.02 11.87
C ALA A 22 3.94 7.31 12.71
N ARG A 23 4.51 7.16 13.90
CA ARG A 23 4.78 8.24 14.86
C ARG A 23 6.26 8.42 15.14
N ALA A 24 7.06 7.38 14.92
CA ALA A 24 8.51 7.41 15.05
C ALA A 24 9.16 6.67 13.86
N PRO A 25 10.35 7.08 13.41
CA PRO A 25 11.02 6.45 12.27
C PRO A 25 11.28 4.95 12.44
N ASP A 26 11.40 4.49 13.68
CA ASP A 26 11.75 3.13 14.10
C ASP A 26 10.56 2.34 14.67
N ASP A 27 9.33 2.84 14.55
CA ASP A 27 8.15 2.10 15.00
C ASP A 27 7.69 1.03 13.99
N ALA A 28 6.85 0.11 14.47
CA ALA A 28 6.34 -1.00 13.66
C ALA A 28 5.51 -0.55 12.45
N ALA A 29 4.90 0.65 12.48
CA ALA A 29 4.15 1.17 11.35
C ALA A 29 5.10 1.69 10.24
N ALA A 30 6.20 2.34 10.62
CA ALA A 30 7.27 2.71 9.69
C ALA A 30 7.93 1.47 9.07
N ASP A 31 8.15 0.41 9.85
CA ASP A 31 8.65 -0.87 9.32
C ASP A 31 7.68 -1.49 8.29
N ALA A 32 6.38 -1.49 8.59
CA ALA A 32 5.38 -1.99 7.65
C ALA A 32 5.32 -1.18 6.34
N LEU A 33 5.56 0.13 6.39
CA LEU A 33 5.63 0.99 5.21
C LEU A 33 6.89 0.70 4.38
N VAL A 34 8.04 0.44 5.02
CA VAL A 34 9.27 0.00 4.36
C VAL A 34 9.07 -1.35 3.66
N GLU A 35 8.44 -2.32 4.32
CA GLU A 35 8.10 -3.61 3.71
C GLU A 35 7.17 -3.44 2.49
N LEU A 36 6.16 -2.57 2.59
CA LEU A 36 5.28 -2.26 1.48
C LEU A 36 6.03 -1.60 0.30
N TYR A 37 6.91 -0.65 0.59
CA TYR A 37 7.75 -0.01 -0.43
C TYR A 37 8.60 -1.06 -1.15
N ARG A 38 9.27 -1.94 -0.40
CA ARG A 38 10.09 -3.03 -0.94
C ARG A 38 9.30 -3.93 -1.89
N ALA A 39 8.08 -4.29 -1.50
CA ALA A 39 7.22 -5.12 -2.32
C ALA A 39 6.77 -4.45 -3.63
N GLN A 40 6.66 -3.11 -3.66
CA GLN A 40 6.15 -2.36 -4.80
C GLN A 40 7.24 -1.81 -5.73
N ALA A 41 8.31 -1.26 -5.16
CA ALA A 41 9.31 -0.44 -5.85
C ALA A 41 10.74 -0.96 -5.69
N GLY A 42 10.96 -2.01 -4.88
CA GLY A 42 12.30 -2.49 -4.55
C GLY A 42 12.96 -1.62 -3.47
N GLU A 43 14.24 -1.29 -3.64
CA GLU A 43 15.02 -0.68 -2.56
C GLU A 43 15.05 0.85 -2.64
N HIS A 44 14.93 1.52 -1.49
CA HIS A 44 15.08 2.97 -1.39
C HIS A 44 16.55 3.35 -1.23
N ASP A 45 16.98 4.44 -1.85
CA ASP A 45 18.37 4.93 -1.77
C ASP A 45 18.72 5.46 -0.37
N ASP A 46 17.74 6.00 0.35
CA ASP A 46 17.86 6.50 1.73
C ASP A 46 16.64 6.11 2.60
N TRP A 47 16.79 5.11 3.47
CA TRP A 47 15.69 4.65 4.31
C TRP A 47 15.36 5.60 5.48
N ASP A 48 16.32 6.40 5.92
CA ASP A 48 16.11 7.32 7.04
C ASP A 48 15.24 8.51 6.58
N GLU A 49 15.51 9.04 5.38
CA GLU A 49 14.67 10.06 4.75
C GLU A 49 13.25 9.54 4.52
N TYR A 50 13.11 8.33 3.96
CA TYR A 50 11.81 7.71 3.73
C TYR A 50 10.99 7.58 5.03
N ARG A 51 11.61 7.05 6.09
CA ARG A 51 10.95 6.88 7.41
C ARG A 51 10.57 8.22 8.02
N ALA A 52 11.42 9.23 7.94
CA ALA A 52 11.10 10.57 8.42
C ALA A 52 9.90 11.16 7.67
N ALA A 53 9.83 10.98 6.35
CA ALA A 53 8.69 11.41 5.54
C ALA A 53 7.40 10.67 5.93
N MET A 54 7.44 9.35 6.18
CA MET A 54 6.27 8.58 6.61
C MET A 54 5.69 9.07 7.94
N VAL A 55 6.55 9.47 8.89
CA VAL A 55 6.11 10.05 10.16
C VAL A 55 5.54 11.46 9.97
N ALA A 56 6.24 12.31 9.20
CA ALA A 56 5.80 13.68 8.94
C ALA A 56 4.42 13.74 8.28
N ASP A 57 4.18 12.83 7.34
CA ASP A 57 2.90 12.68 6.63
C ASP A 57 1.85 11.89 7.41
N GLN A 58 2.20 11.32 8.58
CA GLN A 58 1.33 10.46 9.38
C GLN A 58 0.77 9.27 8.57
N ARG A 59 1.64 8.57 7.84
CA ARG A 59 1.27 7.45 6.95
C ARG A 59 0.96 6.19 7.76
N LEU A 60 0.15 5.33 7.15
CA LEU A 60 -0.19 4.00 7.66
C LEU A 60 -0.36 3.02 6.50
N VAL A 61 -0.29 1.72 6.79
CA VAL A 61 -0.60 0.67 5.83
C VAL A 61 -2.08 0.30 5.90
N LEU A 62 -2.77 0.37 4.77
CA LEU A 62 -4.11 -0.17 4.58
C LEU A 62 -4.01 -1.55 3.93
N ARG A 63 -4.55 -2.59 4.57
CA ARG A 63 -4.60 -3.95 4.02
C ARG A 63 -6.03 -4.28 3.65
N ILE A 64 -6.28 -4.70 2.41
CA ILE A 64 -7.62 -5.11 1.96
C ILE A 64 -7.60 -6.61 1.73
N ARG A 65 -8.32 -7.35 2.58
CA ARG A 65 -8.58 -8.77 2.35
C ARG A 65 -9.69 -8.89 1.31
N VAL A 66 -9.32 -9.17 0.06
CA VAL A 66 -10.27 -9.31 -1.04
C VAL A 66 -11.17 -10.52 -0.81
N GLU A 67 -12.48 -10.29 -0.82
CA GLU A 67 -13.52 -11.31 -0.65
C GLU A 67 -14.31 -11.53 -1.94
N ARG A 68 -14.41 -10.50 -2.77
CA ARG A 68 -15.14 -10.54 -4.02
C ARG A 68 -14.42 -9.76 -5.12
N VAL A 69 -14.51 -10.29 -6.33
CA VAL A 69 -13.99 -9.66 -7.54
C VAL A 69 -15.09 -9.63 -8.60
N TYR A 70 -15.28 -8.49 -9.24
CA TYR A 70 -16.24 -8.32 -10.33
C TYR A 70 -15.78 -7.21 -11.29
N GLY A 71 -16.40 -7.07 -12.46
CA GLY A 71 -16.00 -6.05 -13.41
C GLY A 71 -16.53 -6.30 -14.82
N MET A 72 -15.99 -5.55 -15.78
CA MET A 72 -16.26 -5.71 -17.20
C MET A 72 -14.96 -6.17 -17.87
N ILE A 73 -14.96 -7.40 -18.37
CA ILE A 73 -13.82 -8.01 -19.06
C ILE A 73 -14.16 -8.43 -20.50
N ALA A 74 -15.41 -8.21 -20.92
CA ALA A 74 -15.92 -8.49 -22.27
C ALA A 74 -15.71 -7.28 -23.19
#